data_AF-A0A923S296-F1
#
_entry.id   AF-A0A923S296-F1
#
_cell.length_a   1.000
_cell.length_b   1.000
_cell.length_c   1.000
_cell.angle_alpha   90.00
_cell.angle_beta   90.00
_cell.angle_gamma   90.00
#
_symmetry.space_group_name_H-M   'P 1'
#
loop_
_entity.id
_entity.type
_entity.pdbx_description
1 polymer ?
#
loop_
_entity_poly.entity_id
_entity_poly.type
_entity_poly.pdbx_seq_one_letter_code
_entity_poly.pdbx_strand_id
1 'polypeptide(L)'
;MKKYLRLLAAIFALACAFASPLAQAQTGPKVLVLYDAPSGTEFEKLGFAYAIMLRNLLGHFDAAADLVPVQQYTAGRINNYDATFYLGAYYDNQVPAAFLSDAATTAKKLVWFKYNIWQLAWNSAYNFQATRGFGFWGLRGLNGAPSSTNPAPGFFDSVSYKGKTFVKYYDYTNGAVNADPDIGVTGVTDAAKAQAVVMVNNPKSGESAPYIMRSGNFWYVADMPFSFIGPRDRYLVFSDILHDMLGIPHAESHKALIRLEDVGALVSVEAMKKLTDYLHNKRVPFSIATIPYYVDALGVYNGGVPQQVPLSQATNLKKALNYAVARGAEIVMHGYTHQYGNMRNPHTGVSGDDYEFWNIVANQPVAEDSVSWVSQRLSAGLNDLRSNGYNPMAWEAPHYHQSATASRTAATMFTTTYQRCVYFTADKPNFSGIGKDFGVGQIYAYPIAKDYYGQRIIPEALGNIEYDIRTIDPTSYYNYTWQDIVTNANYMLAVRDGYASFFFHPFWLEPELGVPGFEDFKKAIEGITQLGYSWVAPSTVR
;
A
#
# COMPACT_ATOMS: atom_id res chain seq x y z
N MET A 1 -19.39 -14.90 -65.06
CA MET A 1 -19.39 -13.59 -64.37
C MET A 1 -20.30 -13.47 -63.13
N LYS A 2 -21.03 -14.50 -62.68
CA LYS A 2 -21.90 -14.43 -61.47
C LYS A 2 -21.37 -15.19 -60.24
N LYS A 3 -20.21 -15.87 -60.32
CA LYS A 3 -19.59 -16.59 -59.19
C LYS A 3 -18.44 -15.85 -58.50
N TYR A 4 -17.92 -14.76 -59.07
CA TYR A 4 -16.83 -13.97 -58.47
C TYR A 4 -17.31 -12.76 -57.66
N LEU A 5 -18.58 -12.34 -57.79
CA LEU A 5 -19.12 -11.18 -57.08
C LEU A 5 -19.56 -11.50 -55.63
N ARG A 6 -19.80 -12.78 -55.30
CA ARG A 6 -20.17 -13.19 -53.93
C ARG A 6 -18.97 -13.37 -53.00
N LEU A 7 -17.76 -13.59 -53.55
CA LEU A 7 -16.54 -13.74 -52.74
C LEU A 7 -15.99 -12.37 -52.29
N LEU A 8 -16.13 -11.33 -53.13
CA LEU A 8 -15.70 -9.97 -52.78
C LEU A 8 -16.62 -9.29 -51.76
N ALA A 9 -17.93 -9.57 -51.77
CA ALA A 9 -18.85 -9.06 -50.76
C ALA A 9 -18.66 -9.72 -49.38
N ALA A 10 -18.25 -10.99 -49.34
CA ALA A 10 -17.95 -11.69 -48.08
C ALA A 10 -16.63 -11.23 -47.44
N ILE A 11 -15.63 -10.83 -48.25
CA ILE A 11 -14.34 -10.32 -47.74
C ILE A 11 -14.46 -8.86 -47.25
N PHE A 12 -15.32 -8.04 -47.86
CA PHE A 12 -15.60 -6.69 -47.35
C PHE A 12 -16.51 -6.68 -46.12
N ALA A 13 -17.44 -7.64 -45.98
CA ALA A 13 -18.27 -7.76 -44.78
C ALA A 13 -17.54 -8.35 -43.56
N LEU A 14 -16.44 -9.09 -43.76
CA LEU A 14 -15.60 -9.60 -42.66
C LEU A 14 -14.54 -8.60 -42.17
N ALA A 15 -14.23 -7.57 -42.96
CA ALA A 15 -13.23 -6.55 -42.61
C ALA A 15 -13.80 -5.39 -41.77
N CYS A 16 -15.13 -5.27 -41.65
CA CYS A 16 -15.78 -4.20 -40.86
C CYS A 16 -16.30 -4.65 -39.48
N ALA A 17 -15.99 -5.87 -39.03
CA ALA A 17 -16.54 -6.44 -37.79
C ALA A 17 -15.55 -6.56 -36.61
N PHE A 18 -14.31 -6.10 -36.72
CA PHE A 18 -13.33 -6.14 -35.60
C PHE A 18 -12.44 -4.90 -35.50
N ALA A 19 -12.92 -3.73 -35.93
CA ALA A 19 -12.38 -2.49 -35.42
C ALA A 19 -13.08 -2.18 -34.09
N SER A 20 -12.67 -2.86 -33.01
CA SER A 20 -12.91 -2.31 -31.67
C SER A 20 -12.41 -0.87 -31.72
N PRO A 21 -13.17 0.13 -31.25
CA PRO A 21 -12.61 1.46 -31.12
C PRO A 21 -11.32 1.31 -30.31
N LEU A 22 -10.20 1.81 -30.84
CA LEU A 22 -9.01 2.01 -30.03
C LEU A 22 -9.50 2.71 -28.77
N ALA A 23 -9.45 2.01 -27.64
CA ALA A 23 -9.86 2.58 -26.36
C ALA A 23 -9.00 3.83 -26.20
N GLN A 24 -9.63 4.99 -26.41
CA GLN A 24 -9.01 6.27 -26.20
C GLN A 24 -8.58 6.22 -24.73
N ALA A 25 -7.28 6.34 -24.46
CA ALA A 25 -6.77 6.28 -23.10
C ALA A 25 -7.59 7.27 -22.28
N GLN A 26 -8.48 6.74 -21.43
CA GLN A 26 -9.33 7.57 -20.61
C GLN A 26 -8.41 8.20 -19.59
N THR A 27 -8.07 9.47 -19.81
CA THR A 27 -7.30 10.23 -18.84
C THR A 27 -8.05 10.20 -17.52
N GLY A 28 -7.42 9.75 -16.45
CA GLY A 28 -8.05 9.71 -15.13
C GLY A 28 -8.46 11.11 -14.64
N PRO A 29 -9.27 11.18 -13.56
CA PRO A 29 -9.86 12.42 -13.10
C PRO A 29 -8.79 13.38 -12.59
N LYS A 30 -9.04 14.68 -12.74
CA LYS A 30 -8.22 15.72 -12.10
C LYS A 30 -8.74 15.96 -10.69
N VAL A 31 -7.90 15.75 -9.69
CA VAL A 31 -8.26 15.79 -8.27
C VAL A 31 -7.50 16.89 -7.54
N LEU A 32 -8.20 17.65 -6.69
CA LEU A 32 -7.60 18.57 -5.74
C LEU A 32 -7.58 17.92 -4.37
N VAL A 33 -6.42 17.78 -3.75
CA VAL A 33 -6.28 17.32 -2.37
C VAL A 33 -5.82 18.51 -1.52
N LEU A 34 -6.74 19.00 -0.71
CA LEU A 34 -6.48 20.01 0.30
C LEU A 34 -6.11 19.33 1.61
N TYR A 35 -5.11 19.84 2.31
CA TYR A 35 -4.70 19.29 3.60
C TYR A 35 -4.32 20.38 4.60
N ASP A 36 -4.49 20.09 5.88
CA ASP A 36 -4.05 20.97 6.95
C ASP A 36 -2.52 21.05 7.03
N ALA A 37 -1.97 22.27 7.16
CA ALA A 37 -0.55 22.52 7.38
C ALA A 37 -0.34 23.61 8.46
N PRO A 38 -0.64 23.30 9.74
CA PRO A 38 -0.54 24.26 10.84
C PRO A 38 0.92 24.62 11.13
N SER A 39 1.37 25.76 10.57
CA SER A 39 2.76 26.23 10.67
C SER A 39 3.21 26.41 12.13
N GLY A 40 4.45 26.01 12.42
CA GLY A 40 5.05 26.16 13.74
C GLY A 40 4.62 25.11 14.77
N THR A 41 3.98 24.03 14.32
CA THR A 41 3.61 22.88 15.17
C THR A 41 4.41 21.64 14.78
N GLU A 42 4.44 20.63 15.64
CA GLU A 42 5.04 19.33 15.28
C GLU A 42 4.21 18.54 14.25
N PHE A 43 2.97 18.98 13.96
CA PHE A 43 2.03 18.35 13.04
C PHE A 43 1.92 19.08 11.70
N GLU A 44 2.75 20.11 11.47
CA GLU A 44 2.73 20.95 10.27
C GLU A 44 2.70 20.13 8.97
N LYS A 45 3.43 19.01 8.94
CA LYS A 45 3.56 18.14 7.75
C LYS A 45 2.73 16.86 7.82
N LEU A 46 1.95 16.63 8.88
CA LEU A 46 1.15 15.42 9.03
C LEU A 46 0.05 15.34 7.97
N GLY A 47 -0.65 16.45 7.71
CA GLY A 47 -1.66 16.51 6.65
C GLY A 47 -1.08 16.23 5.26
N PHE A 48 0.17 16.67 5.00
CA PHE A 48 0.86 16.38 3.75
C PHE A 48 1.21 14.89 3.62
N ALA A 49 1.61 14.22 4.70
CA ALA A 49 1.85 12.78 4.71
C ALA A 49 0.58 11.99 4.32
N TYR A 50 -0.58 12.34 4.89
CA TYR A 50 -1.85 11.74 4.49
C TYR A 50 -2.26 12.10 3.06
N ALA A 51 -1.95 13.31 2.59
CA ALA A 51 -2.19 13.71 1.21
C ALA A 51 -1.39 12.87 0.21
N ILE A 52 -0.14 12.53 0.54
CA ILE A 52 0.67 11.58 -0.23
C ILE A 52 -0.01 10.20 -0.28
N MET A 53 -0.48 9.69 0.86
CA MET A 53 -1.12 8.38 0.91
C MET A 53 -2.41 8.32 0.08
N LEU A 54 -3.25 9.36 0.16
CA LEU A 54 -4.45 9.47 -0.68
C LEU A 54 -4.07 9.54 -2.17
N ARG A 55 -3.07 10.36 -2.52
CA ARG A 55 -2.57 10.48 -3.91
C ARG A 55 -2.10 9.15 -4.47
N ASN A 56 -1.50 8.31 -3.65
CA ASN A 56 -1.08 6.99 -4.08
C ASN A 56 -2.29 6.10 -4.41
N LEU A 57 -3.31 6.05 -3.54
CA LEU A 57 -4.55 5.32 -3.84
C LEU A 57 -5.25 5.84 -5.09
N LEU A 58 -5.28 7.16 -5.29
CA LEU A 58 -5.83 7.80 -6.47
C LEU A 58 -5.12 7.37 -7.77
N GLY A 59 -3.87 6.92 -7.69
CA GLY A 59 -3.13 6.38 -8.83
C GLY A 59 -3.68 5.07 -9.39
N HIS A 60 -4.56 4.37 -8.66
CA HIS A 60 -5.33 3.24 -9.21
C HIS A 60 -6.34 3.69 -10.28
N PHE A 61 -6.86 4.91 -10.15
CA PHE A 61 -7.83 5.52 -11.07
C PHE A 61 -7.15 6.37 -12.15
N ASP A 62 -5.82 6.24 -12.30
CA ASP A 62 -4.98 7.09 -13.16
C ASP A 62 -5.18 8.61 -12.91
N ALA A 63 -5.56 8.98 -11.68
CA ALA A 63 -5.95 10.34 -11.36
C ALA A 63 -4.73 11.28 -11.29
N ALA A 64 -4.88 12.49 -11.82
CA ALA A 64 -3.92 13.57 -11.65
C ALA A 64 -4.28 14.40 -10.41
N ALA A 65 -3.50 14.27 -9.33
CA ALA A 65 -3.79 14.91 -8.05
C ALA A 65 -2.84 16.07 -7.74
N ASP A 66 -3.42 17.25 -7.48
CA ASP A 66 -2.70 18.41 -6.94
C ASP A 66 -2.80 18.40 -5.41
N LEU A 67 -1.66 18.39 -4.72
CA LEU A 67 -1.58 18.43 -3.26
C LEU A 67 -1.33 19.88 -2.82
N VAL A 68 -2.25 20.46 -2.05
CA VAL A 68 -2.23 21.89 -1.71
C VAL A 68 -2.56 22.11 -0.24
N PRO A 69 -1.73 22.83 0.54
CA PRO A 69 -2.13 23.28 1.87
C PRO A 69 -3.44 24.06 1.80
N VAL A 70 -4.42 23.77 2.66
CA VAL A 70 -5.75 24.37 2.57
C VAL A 70 -5.70 25.90 2.64
N GLN A 71 -4.72 26.48 3.37
CA GLN A 71 -4.49 27.92 3.46
C GLN A 71 -4.15 28.58 2.11
N GLN A 72 -3.69 27.83 1.12
CA GLN A 72 -3.39 28.33 -0.23
C GLN A 72 -4.59 28.19 -1.20
N TYR A 73 -5.77 27.83 -0.69
CA TYR A 73 -6.99 27.78 -1.49
C TYR A 73 -7.45 29.19 -1.89
N THR A 74 -7.83 29.34 -3.16
CA THR A 74 -8.42 30.56 -3.71
C THR A 74 -9.85 30.29 -4.21
N ALA A 75 -10.72 31.29 -4.12
CA ALA A 75 -12.13 31.16 -4.50
C ALA A 75 -12.30 30.64 -5.94
N GLY A 76 -13.26 29.73 -6.12
CA GLY A 76 -13.57 29.08 -7.39
C GLY A 76 -12.61 27.96 -7.80
N ARG A 77 -11.50 27.73 -7.08
CA ARG A 77 -10.48 26.73 -7.47
C ARG A 77 -11.05 25.32 -7.62
N ILE A 78 -12.02 24.92 -6.77
CA ILE A 78 -12.71 23.63 -6.84
C ILE A 78 -13.34 23.34 -8.22
N ASN A 79 -13.73 24.37 -8.97
CA ASN A 79 -14.39 24.21 -10.27
C ASN A 79 -13.45 23.67 -11.36
N ASN A 80 -12.13 23.79 -11.17
CA ASN A 80 -11.10 23.33 -12.09
C ASN A 80 -10.77 21.83 -11.94
N TYR A 81 -11.49 21.11 -11.07
CA TYR A 81 -11.25 19.72 -10.74
C TYR A 81 -12.55 18.90 -10.85
N ASP A 82 -12.39 17.59 -11.01
CA ASP A 82 -13.52 16.63 -11.05
C ASP A 82 -13.97 16.24 -9.64
N ALA A 83 -13.01 16.17 -8.71
CA ALA A 83 -13.23 15.91 -7.30
C ALA A 83 -12.26 16.72 -6.43
N THR A 84 -12.70 17.09 -5.24
CA THR A 84 -11.85 17.67 -4.20
C THR A 84 -11.93 16.83 -2.93
N PHE A 85 -10.78 16.54 -2.33
CA PHE A 85 -10.65 15.87 -1.05
C PHE A 85 -10.06 16.87 -0.08
N TYR A 86 -10.67 17.07 1.08
CA TYR A 86 -10.12 17.89 2.16
C TYR A 86 -9.78 17.02 3.37
N LEU A 87 -8.49 16.92 3.66
CA LEU A 87 -7.94 16.17 4.77
C LEU A 87 -7.83 17.06 6.02
N GLY A 88 -8.91 17.08 6.82
CA GLY A 88 -8.93 17.68 8.15
C GLY A 88 -8.10 16.87 9.13
N ALA A 89 -6.78 16.98 9.02
CA ALA A 89 -5.78 16.22 9.77
C ALA A 89 -5.40 16.87 11.11
N TYR A 90 -5.72 18.15 11.30
CA TYR A 90 -5.41 18.90 12.50
C TYR A 90 -6.66 19.51 13.11
N TYR A 91 -6.80 19.36 14.44
CA TYR A 91 -7.95 19.89 15.17
C TYR A 91 -7.95 21.43 15.13
N ASP A 92 -9.07 21.99 14.69
CA ASP A 92 -9.37 23.43 14.65
C ASP A 92 -8.40 24.26 13.79
N ASN A 93 -7.88 23.63 12.73
CA ASN A 93 -7.18 24.33 11.68
C ASN A 93 -8.15 25.30 10.97
N GLN A 94 -7.76 26.57 10.85
CA GLN A 94 -8.61 27.60 10.26
C GLN A 94 -8.75 27.39 8.75
N VAL A 95 -9.97 27.06 8.32
CA VAL A 95 -10.28 26.82 6.91
C VAL A 95 -10.60 28.15 6.23
N PRO A 96 -9.99 28.49 5.08
CA PRO A 96 -10.28 29.76 4.42
C PRO A 96 -11.75 29.92 4.08
N ALA A 97 -12.29 31.11 4.33
CA ALA A 97 -13.69 31.46 4.02
C ALA A 97 -14.03 31.24 2.53
N ALA A 98 -13.05 31.41 1.64
CA ALA A 98 -13.17 31.09 0.22
C ALA A 98 -13.49 29.61 -0.01
N PHE A 99 -12.77 28.69 0.66
CA PHE A 99 -13.03 27.27 0.54
C PHE A 99 -14.35 26.87 1.19
N LEU A 100 -14.68 27.42 2.37
CA LEU A 100 -15.96 27.13 3.03
C LEU A 100 -17.17 27.55 2.17
N SER A 101 -17.10 28.72 1.54
CA SER A 101 -18.17 29.23 0.66
C SER A 101 -18.35 28.37 -0.59
N ASP A 102 -17.25 27.94 -1.20
CA ASP A 102 -17.28 27.02 -2.34
C ASP A 102 -17.76 25.62 -1.92
N ALA A 103 -17.28 25.09 -0.79
CA ALA A 103 -17.68 23.79 -0.25
C ALA A 103 -19.17 23.73 0.10
N ALA A 104 -19.76 24.86 0.52
CA ALA A 104 -21.19 24.95 0.81
C ALA A 104 -22.08 24.82 -0.44
N THR A 105 -21.59 25.24 -1.61
CA THR A 105 -22.41 25.44 -2.82
C THR A 105 -21.97 24.65 -4.04
N THR A 106 -20.79 24.03 -4.00
CA THR A 106 -20.22 23.33 -5.15
C THR A 106 -21.10 22.20 -5.67
N ALA A 107 -21.20 22.10 -7.00
CA ALA A 107 -21.77 20.96 -7.71
C ALA A 107 -20.73 19.87 -8.04
N LYS A 108 -19.43 20.13 -7.81
CA LYS A 108 -18.34 19.16 -7.98
C LYS A 108 -18.28 18.19 -6.81
N LYS A 109 -17.67 17.01 -6.99
CA LYS A 109 -17.52 16.05 -5.89
C LYS A 109 -16.63 16.63 -4.80
N LEU A 110 -17.08 16.55 -3.55
CA LEU A 110 -16.32 17.00 -2.38
C LEU A 110 -16.33 15.91 -1.31
N VAL A 111 -15.14 15.48 -0.90
CA VAL A 111 -14.94 14.52 0.20
C VAL A 111 -14.24 15.22 1.34
N TRP A 112 -14.86 15.24 2.52
CA TRP A 112 -14.34 15.89 3.72
C TRP A 112 -13.96 14.84 4.76
N PHE A 113 -12.76 14.93 5.33
CA PHE A 113 -12.29 13.99 6.35
C PHE A 113 -12.24 14.67 7.71
N LYS A 114 -12.90 14.03 8.69
CA LYS A 114 -12.75 14.22 10.13
C LYS A 114 -12.88 15.68 10.58
N TYR A 115 -11.77 16.38 10.84
CA TYR A 115 -11.76 17.65 11.54
C TYR A 115 -12.23 18.82 10.68
N ASN A 116 -12.50 19.94 11.37
CA ASN A 116 -12.82 21.25 10.83
C ASN A 116 -14.17 21.34 10.11
N ILE A 117 -14.92 20.23 9.95
CA ILE A 117 -16.26 20.25 9.34
C ILE A 117 -17.24 21.13 10.11
N TRP A 118 -17.04 21.34 11.42
CA TRP A 118 -17.86 22.25 12.22
C TRP A 118 -17.85 23.69 11.69
N GLN A 119 -16.75 24.15 11.07
CA GLN A 119 -16.67 25.48 10.46
C GLN A 119 -17.63 25.62 9.27
N LEU A 120 -18.00 24.51 8.63
CA LEU A 120 -19.04 24.44 7.60
C LEU A 120 -20.41 24.12 8.20
N ALA A 121 -20.48 23.14 9.11
CA ALA A 121 -21.73 22.56 9.61
C ALA A 121 -22.48 23.45 10.61
N TRP A 122 -21.76 24.20 11.44
CA TRP A 122 -22.34 25.07 12.47
C TRP A 122 -22.42 26.54 12.06
N ASN A 123 -21.89 26.89 10.90
CA ASN A 123 -22.04 28.23 10.36
C ASN A 123 -23.42 28.38 9.69
N SER A 124 -24.28 29.20 10.29
CA SER A 124 -25.66 29.41 9.85
C SER A 124 -25.77 29.99 8.43
N ALA A 125 -24.71 30.67 7.93
CA ALA A 125 -24.69 31.18 6.56
C ALA A 125 -24.76 30.08 5.50
N TYR A 126 -24.35 28.85 5.82
CA TYR A 126 -24.28 27.74 4.87
C TYR A 126 -25.48 26.79 4.94
N ASN A 127 -26.35 26.93 5.95
CA ASN A 127 -27.55 26.11 6.13
C ASN A 127 -27.28 24.59 5.98
N PHE A 128 -26.13 24.13 6.49
CA PHE A 128 -25.55 22.82 6.18
C PHE A 128 -26.54 21.67 6.33
N GLN A 129 -27.22 21.56 7.48
CA GLN A 129 -28.15 20.46 7.74
C GLN A 129 -29.34 20.45 6.78
N ALA A 130 -29.88 21.62 6.44
CA ALA A 130 -31.00 21.72 5.50
C ALA A 130 -30.59 21.35 4.07
N THR A 131 -29.37 21.74 3.66
CA THR A 131 -28.81 21.47 2.32
C THR A 131 -28.35 20.03 2.19
N ARG A 132 -27.59 19.52 3.17
CA ARG A 132 -26.96 18.21 3.12
C ARG A 132 -27.85 17.09 3.64
N GLY A 133 -28.85 17.38 4.47
CA GLY A 133 -29.72 16.36 5.05
C GLY A 133 -29.11 15.54 6.17
N PHE A 134 -27.99 15.99 6.76
CA PHE A 134 -27.42 15.42 7.97
C PHE A 134 -26.76 16.49 8.83
N GLY A 135 -26.66 16.24 10.14
CA GLY A 135 -26.01 17.12 11.12
C GLY A 135 -24.66 16.58 11.59
N PHE A 136 -23.81 17.48 12.10
CA PHE A 136 -22.58 17.15 12.83
C PHE A 136 -22.77 17.47 14.31
N TRP A 137 -22.53 16.48 15.18
CA TRP A 137 -22.86 16.53 16.61
C TRP A 137 -21.64 16.69 17.52
N GLY A 138 -20.44 16.65 16.96
CA GLY A 138 -19.18 16.81 17.69
C GLY A 138 -18.23 15.64 17.48
N LEU A 139 -17.15 15.66 18.26
CA LEU A 139 -16.13 14.61 18.25
C LEU A 139 -16.38 13.61 19.38
N ARG A 140 -16.01 12.35 19.15
CA ARG A 140 -15.97 11.30 20.18
C ARG A 140 -14.63 10.58 20.10
N GLY A 141 -13.91 10.51 21.22
CA GLY A 141 -12.66 9.78 21.37
C GLY A 141 -12.81 8.59 22.31
N LEU A 142 -11.78 8.35 23.14
CA LEU A 142 -11.79 7.31 24.17
C LEU A 142 -12.93 7.53 25.18
N ASN A 143 -13.55 6.43 25.64
CA ASN A 143 -14.61 6.44 26.65
C ASN A 143 -14.12 6.91 28.03
N GLY A 144 -12.80 6.95 28.24
CA GLY A 144 -12.15 7.40 29.46
C GLY A 144 -10.64 7.44 29.29
N ALA A 145 -9.93 7.97 30.28
CA ALA A 145 -8.47 8.00 30.28
C ALA A 145 -7.91 6.57 30.42
N PRO A 146 -6.94 6.16 29.58
CA PRO A 146 -6.26 4.89 29.74
C PRO A 146 -5.31 4.92 30.94
N SER A 147 -5.17 3.77 31.60
CA SER A 147 -4.29 3.58 32.75
C SER A 147 -3.78 2.14 32.82
N SER A 148 -2.83 1.84 33.71
CA SER A 148 -2.39 0.45 33.96
C SER A 148 -3.52 -0.48 34.43
N THR A 149 -4.57 0.05 35.05
CA THR A 149 -5.74 -0.70 35.51
C THR A 149 -6.91 -0.70 34.51
N ASN A 150 -6.88 0.17 33.51
CA ASN A 150 -7.83 0.23 32.40
C ASN A 150 -7.09 0.58 31.11
N PRO A 151 -6.25 -0.33 30.59
CA PRO A 151 -5.38 -0.03 29.46
C PRO A 151 -6.15 0.12 28.15
N ALA A 152 -7.38 -0.40 28.05
CA ALA A 152 -8.26 -0.25 26.90
C ALA A 152 -9.62 0.33 27.33
N PRO A 153 -9.74 1.66 27.48
CA PRO A 153 -10.96 2.31 27.92
C PRO A 153 -12.11 2.17 26.93
N GLY A 154 -11.85 1.79 25.67
CA GLY A 154 -12.83 1.62 24.59
C GLY A 154 -13.08 2.93 23.82
N PHE A 155 -13.41 2.82 22.53
CA PHE A 155 -13.77 3.94 21.64
C PHE A 155 -14.50 3.38 20.41
N PHE A 156 -14.87 4.24 19.47
CA PHE A 156 -15.41 3.82 18.17
C PHE A 156 -14.28 3.22 17.30
N ASP A 157 -14.12 1.90 17.37
CA ASP A 157 -13.02 1.17 16.72
C ASP A 157 -13.49 0.21 15.63
N SER A 158 -14.78 -0.12 15.56
CA SER A 158 -15.29 -1.27 14.79
C SER A 158 -16.13 -0.82 13.60
N VAL A 159 -15.51 -0.68 12.43
CA VAL A 159 -16.16 -0.25 11.18
C VAL A 159 -16.80 -1.45 10.47
N SER A 160 -18.11 -1.41 10.27
CA SER A 160 -18.86 -2.50 9.64
C SER A 160 -19.04 -2.28 8.14
N TYR A 161 -18.55 -3.20 7.32
CA TYR A 161 -18.60 -3.07 5.86
C TYR A 161 -18.64 -4.44 5.16
N LYS A 162 -19.56 -4.61 4.19
CA LYS A 162 -19.76 -5.86 3.41
C LYS A 162 -19.76 -7.14 4.28
N GLY A 163 -20.44 -7.09 5.44
CA GLY A 163 -20.55 -8.23 6.37
C GLY A 163 -19.29 -8.52 7.19
N LYS A 164 -18.29 -7.63 7.19
CA LYS A 164 -17.03 -7.73 7.95
C LYS A 164 -16.90 -6.56 8.93
N THR A 165 -16.05 -6.74 9.94
CA THR A 165 -15.73 -5.70 10.94
C THR A 165 -14.24 -5.36 10.86
N PHE A 166 -13.93 -4.14 10.45
CA PHE A 166 -12.57 -3.61 10.35
C PHE A 166 -12.25 -2.83 11.62
N VAL A 167 -11.16 -3.19 12.29
CA VAL A 167 -10.85 -2.71 13.64
C VAL A 167 -9.70 -1.71 13.59
N LYS A 168 -9.91 -0.52 14.17
CA LYS A 168 -8.89 0.51 14.34
C LYS A 168 -7.78 0.01 15.28
N TYR A 169 -6.53 0.27 14.91
CA TYR A 169 -5.39 -0.05 15.77
C TYR A 169 -5.47 0.73 17.09
N TYR A 170 -5.14 0.03 18.17
CA TYR A 170 -5.00 0.61 19.50
C TYR A 170 -3.92 -0.14 20.26
N ASP A 171 -2.96 0.61 20.79
CA ASP A 171 -2.01 0.13 21.77
C ASP A 171 -1.82 1.18 22.87
N TYR A 172 -1.67 0.71 24.11
CA TYR A 172 -1.34 1.54 25.27
C TYR A 172 -0.14 0.94 25.98
N THR A 173 1.03 1.49 25.67
CA THR A 173 2.32 0.99 26.15
C THR A 173 3.10 2.15 26.75
N ASN A 174 3.74 1.92 27.91
CA ASN A 174 4.57 2.91 28.61
C ASN A 174 3.88 4.25 28.87
N GLY A 175 2.56 4.23 29.11
CA GLY A 175 1.78 5.44 29.39
C GLY A 175 1.39 6.25 28.14
N ALA A 176 1.75 5.80 26.94
CA ALA A 176 1.41 6.44 25.67
C ALA A 176 0.31 5.67 24.92
N VAL A 177 -0.60 6.39 24.29
CA VAL A 177 -1.61 5.83 23.38
C VAL A 177 -1.09 5.88 21.96
N ASN A 178 -0.94 4.73 21.33
CA ASN A 178 -0.64 4.58 19.92
C ASN A 178 -1.95 4.24 19.19
N ALA A 179 -2.76 5.27 18.92
CA ALA A 179 -4.04 5.14 18.22
C ALA A 179 -4.50 6.49 17.67
N ASP A 180 -5.49 6.47 16.80
CA ASP A 180 -6.32 7.63 16.49
C ASP A 180 -7.77 7.35 16.91
N PRO A 181 -8.16 7.61 18.17
CA PRO A 181 -9.45 7.18 18.69
C PRO A 181 -10.62 8.07 18.25
N ASP A 182 -10.33 9.28 17.78
CA ASP A 182 -11.35 10.29 17.51
C ASP A 182 -12.14 9.98 16.23
N ILE A 183 -13.46 10.17 16.30
CA ILE A 183 -14.34 10.26 15.15
C ILE A 183 -15.20 11.51 15.21
N GLY A 184 -15.62 12.02 14.05
CA GLY A 184 -16.66 13.02 13.94
C GLY A 184 -18.04 12.41 13.82
N VAL A 185 -18.88 12.63 14.83
CA VAL A 185 -20.21 12.05 14.90
C VAL A 185 -21.19 12.85 14.07
N THR A 186 -21.90 12.16 13.18
CA THR A 186 -22.96 12.73 12.34
C THR A 186 -24.26 11.95 12.49
N GLY A 187 -25.35 12.48 11.95
CA GLY A 187 -26.63 11.76 11.89
C GLY A 187 -27.50 12.27 10.76
N VAL A 188 -28.18 11.34 10.06
CA VAL A 188 -29.15 11.67 9.00
C VAL A 188 -30.32 12.43 9.60
N THR A 189 -30.66 13.56 8.99
CA THR A 189 -31.82 14.40 9.37
C THR A 189 -32.86 14.47 8.26
N ASP A 190 -32.48 14.14 7.02
CA ASP A 190 -33.34 14.02 5.85
C ASP A 190 -32.83 12.87 4.96
N ALA A 191 -33.50 11.71 5.04
CA ALA A 191 -33.13 10.50 4.30
C ALA A 191 -33.33 10.61 2.78
N ALA A 192 -34.06 11.62 2.30
CA ALA A 192 -34.16 11.89 0.86
C ALA A 192 -32.89 12.56 0.30
N LYS A 193 -32.05 13.12 1.17
CA LYS A 193 -30.81 13.84 0.79
C LYS A 193 -29.54 13.13 1.23
N ALA A 194 -29.56 12.49 2.40
CA ALA A 194 -28.37 11.90 3.00
C ALA A 194 -28.55 10.42 3.34
N GLN A 195 -27.44 9.69 3.26
CA GLN A 195 -27.34 8.29 3.66
C GLN A 195 -26.04 8.04 4.43
N ALA A 196 -26.13 7.26 5.52
CA ALA A 196 -24.97 6.62 6.10
C ALA A 196 -24.62 5.37 5.28
N VAL A 197 -23.49 5.38 4.58
CA VAL A 197 -23.06 4.28 3.70
C VAL A 197 -22.21 3.24 4.45
N VAL A 198 -21.55 3.66 5.53
CA VAL A 198 -20.75 2.80 6.42
C VAL A 198 -21.01 3.24 7.85
N MET A 199 -21.08 2.26 8.76
CA MET A 199 -21.28 2.48 10.19
C MET A 199 -20.00 2.12 10.96
N VAL A 200 -19.78 2.79 12.10
CA VAL A 200 -18.76 2.45 13.09
C VAL A 200 -19.44 2.24 14.45
N ASN A 201 -18.94 1.26 15.20
CA ASN A 201 -19.45 0.91 16.51
C ASN A 201 -18.39 1.13 17.58
N ASN A 202 -18.83 1.44 18.79
CA ASN A 202 -18.05 1.39 20.01
C ASN A 202 -18.44 0.11 20.77
N PRO A 203 -17.65 -0.96 20.70
CA PRO A 203 -18.04 -2.26 21.27
C PRO A 203 -18.25 -2.22 22.79
N LYS A 204 -17.60 -1.27 23.48
CA LYS A 204 -17.68 -1.18 24.94
C LYS A 204 -18.89 -0.40 25.43
N SER A 205 -19.31 0.66 24.72
CA SER A 205 -20.55 1.38 25.06
C SER A 205 -21.78 0.85 24.35
N GLY A 206 -21.62 0.09 23.26
CA GLY A 206 -22.70 -0.38 22.40
C GLY A 206 -23.25 0.67 21.44
N GLU A 207 -22.65 1.88 21.42
CA GLU A 207 -23.07 2.96 20.53
C GLU A 207 -22.66 2.70 19.07
N SER A 208 -23.47 3.20 18.14
CA SER A 208 -23.18 3.21 16.70
C SER A 208 -23.28 4.62 16.15
N ALA A 209 -22.42 4.95 15.18
CA ALA A 209 -22.44 6.21 14.47
C ALA A 209 -22.15 5.99 12.97
N PRO A 210 -22.61 6.89 12.07
CA PRO A 210 -22.16 6.87 10.70
C PRO A 210 -20.64 7.12 10.61
N TYR A 211 -19.96 6.23 9.89
CA TYR A 211 -18.53 6.35 9.59
C TYR A 211 -18.31 7.10 8.27
N ILE A 212 -19.09 6.77 7.24
CA ILE A 212 -19.09 7.50 5.97
C ILE A 212 -20.51 7.92 5.63
N MET A 213 -20.70 9.20 5.38
CA MET A 213 -21.95 9.82 4.95
C MET A 213 -21.85 10.22 3.48
N ARG A 214 -22.96 10.10 2.76
CA ARG A 214 -23.13 10.63 1.40
C ARG A 214 -24.35 11.55 1.35
N SER A 215 -24.18 12.71 0.72
CA SER A 215 -25.25 13.65 0.39
C SER A 215 -25.03 14.19 -1.02
N GLY A 216 -25.69 13.60 -2.02
CA GLY A 216 -25.46 13.91 -3.43
C GLY A 216 -23.99 13.73 -3.84
N ASN A 217 -23.32 14.86 -4.11
CA ASN A 217 -21.90 14.97 -4.47
C ASN A 217 -20.95 15.16 -3.27
N PHE A 218 -21.49 15.34 -2.07
CA PHE A 218 -20.71 15.53 -0.84
C PHE A 218 -20.58 14.22 -0.06
N TRP A 219 -19.37 13.94 0.38
CA TRP A 219 -19.05 12.81 1.25
C TRP A 219 -18.36 13.31 2.51
N TYR A 220 -18.70 12.70 3.64
CA TYR A 220 -17.97 12.91 4.88
C TYR A 220 -17.45 11.58 5.39
N VAL A 221 -16.14 11.50 5.64
CA VAL A 221 -15.49 10.40 6.34
C VAL A 221 -15.23 10.87 7.76
N ALA A 222 -15.80 10.19 8.76
CA ALA A 222 -15.75 10.59 10.16
C ALA A 222 -14.35 10.55 10.78
N ASP A 223 -13.33 10.11 10.04
CA ASP A 223 -12.02 9.72 10.54
C ASP A 223 -10.94 9.95 9.47
N MET A 224 -9.66 9.76 9.83
CA MET A 224 -8.53 9.71 8.92
C MET A 224 -8.12 8.24 8.69
N PRO A 225 -8.57 7.58 7.60
CA PRO A 225 -8.32 6.15 7.36
C PRO A 225 -6.85 5.81 7.03
N PHE A 226 -5.99 6.82 6.98
CA PHE A 226 -4.54 6.70 6.80
C PHE A 226 -3.76 6.63 8.12
N SER A 227 -4.41 6.95 9.24
CA SER A 227 -3.82 6.88 10.57
C SER A 227 -3.90 5.44 11.09
N PHE A 228 -2.73 4.82 11.27
CA PHE A 228 -2.53 3.40 11.59
C PHE A 228 -3.29 2.46 10.62
N ILE A 229 -2.61 2.05 9.55
CA ILE A 229 -3.19 1.15 8.55
C ILE A 229 -2.73 -0.30 8.76
N GLY A 230 -3.53 -1.24 8.28
CA GLY A 230 -3.18 -2.65 8.25
C GLY A 230 -4.12 -3.49 7.37
N PRO A 231 -3.82 -4.78 7.18
CA PRO A 231 -4.56 -5.66 6.26
C PRO A 231 -6.02 -5.95 6.66
N ARG A 232 -6.45 -5.48 7.84
CA ARG A 232 -7.81 -5.64 8.39
C ARG A 232 -8.38 -4.32 8.92
N ASP A 233 -7.77 -3.19 8.55
CA ASP A 233 -8.15 -1.86 9.00
C ASP A 233 -9.16 -1.20 8.06
N ARG A 234 -9.87 -0.17 8.55
CA ARG A 234 -10.82 0.66 7.80
C ARG A 234 -10.22 1.30 6.54
N TYR A 235 -8.90 1.38 6.44
CA TYR A 235 -8.18 1.70 5.20
C TYR A 235 -8.69 0.92 3.97
N LEU A 236 -9.00 -0.38 4.12
CA LEU A 236 -9.54 -1.19 3.01
C LEU A 236 -10.97 -0.79 2.64
N VAL A 237 -11.79 -0.43 3.63
CA VAL A 237 -13.15 0.08 3.39
C VAL A 237 -13.10 1.38 2.58
N PHE A 238 -12.18 2.28 2.97
CA PHE A 238 -11.97 3.52 2.23
C PHE A 238 -11.44 3.27 0.81
N SER A 239 -10.52 2.32 0.65
CA SER A 239 -9.96 1.93 -0.66
C SER A 239 -11.05 1.47 -1.63
N ASP A 240 -12.06 0.71 -1.18
CA ASP A 240 -13.21 0.30 -2.02
C ASP A 240 -14.18 1.45 -2.31
N ILE A 241 -14.47 2.30 -1.33
CA ILE A 241 -15.44 3.39 -1.49
C ILE A 241 -14.92 4.51 -2.39
N LEU A 242 -13.60 4.63 -2.58
CA LEU A 242 -13.01 5.59 -3.52
C LEU A 242 -13.58 5.46 -4.94
N HIS A 243 -13.93 4.25 -5.38
CA HIS A 243 -14.58 4.02 -6.67
C HIS A 243 -15.91 4.78 -6.78
N ASP A 244 -16.70 4.78 -5.69
CA ASP A 244 -18.01 5.43 -5.64
C ASP A 244 -17.88 6.95 -5.43
N MET A 245 -16.90 7.39 -4.64
CA MET A 245 -16.58 8.81 -4.45
C MET A 245 -16.15 9.46 -5.77
N LEU A 246 -15.31 8.79 -6.55
CA LEU A 246 -14.85 9.25 -7.86
C LEU A 246 -15.87 8.98 -8.96
N GLY A 247 -16.83 8.06 -8.75
CA GLY A 247 -17.77 7.61 -9.77
C GLY A 247 -17.09 6.89 -10.93
N ILE A 248 -16.02 6.15 -10.64
CA ILE A 248 -15.24 5.35 -11.59
C ILE A 248 -15.41 3.88 -11.19
N PRO A 249 -16.34 3.16 -11.83
CA PRO A 249 -16.59 1.77 -11.49
C PRO A 249 -15.47 0.88 -12.05
N HIS A 250 -14.97 -0.02 -11.22
CA HIS A 250 -14.19 -1.18 -11.65
C HIS A 250 -15.02 -2.43 -11.45
N ALA A 251 -14.83 -3.42 -12.34
CA ALA A 251 -15.52 -4.69 -12.25
C ALA A 251 -14.99 -5.50 -11.06
N GLU A 252 -15.86 -6.28 -10.41
CA GLU A 252 -15.43 -7.20 -9.36
C GLU A 252 -14.35 -8.16 -9.90
N SER A 253 -13.18 -8.16 -9.27
CA SER A 253 -12.05 -8.99 -9.69
C SER A 253 -11.09 -9.26 -8.54
N HIS A 254 -11.03 -10.51 -8.08
CA HIS A 254 -10.13 -10.89 -6.99
C HIS A 254 -8.95 -11.69 -7.52
N LYS A 255 -7.76 -11.08 -7.47
CA LYS A 255 -6.51 -11.68 -7.95
C LYS A 255 -5.58 -12.02 -6.80
N ALA A 256 -4.78 -13.07 -6.95
CA ALA A 256 -3.77 -13.44 -5.98
C ALA A 256 -2.38 -13.51 -6.62
N LEU A 257 -1.39 -13.15 -5.81
CA LEU A 257 0.03 -13.14 -6.18
C LEU A 257 0.84 -13.74 -5.02
N ILE A 258 1.94 -14.40 -5.36
CA ILE A 258 2.91 -14.93 -4.40
C ILE A 258 4.33 -14.68 -4.91
N ARG A 259 5.18 -14.17 -4.02
CA ARG A 259 6.61 -14.01 -4.26
C ARG A 259 7.43 -14.84 -3.27
N LEU A 260 8.41 -15.56 -3.80
CA LEU A 260 9.47 -16.16 -2.99
C LEU A 260 10.54 -15.09 -2.77
N GLU A 261 10.74 -14.67 -1.53
CA GLU A 261 11.56 -13.50 -1.17
C GLU A 261 12.94 -13.88 -0.63
N ASP A 262 13.87 -12.92 -0.64
CA ASP A 262 15.26 -13.06 -0.21
C ASP A 262 16.02 -14.23 -0.84
N VAL A 263 15.80 -14.45 -2.15
CA VAL A 263 16.45 -15.53 -2.89
C VAL A 263 17.81 -15.08 -3.40
N GLY A 264 18.83 -15.31 -2.57
CA GLY A 264 20.24 -14.98 -2.83
C GLY A 264 21.15 -16.19 -3.14
N ALA A 265 22.46 -15.94 -3.19
CA ALA A 265 23.47 -16.92 -3.61
C ALA A 265 23.48 -18.21 -2.78
N LEU A 266 23.15 -18.11 -1.49
CA LEU A 266 23.21 -19.20 -0.52
C LEU A 266 21.90 -20.00 -0.40
N VAL A 267 20.88 -19.68 -1.20
CA VAL A 267 19.57 -20.34 -1.14
C VAL A 267 19.66 -21.87 -1.27
N SER A 268 18.85 -22.60 -0.50
CA SER A 268 18.68 -24.04 -0.65
C SER A 268 17.99 -24.40 -1.97
N VAL A 269 18.71 -25.13 -2.84
CA VAL A 269 18.16 -25.63 -4.12
C VAL A 269 17.00 -26.60 -3.89
N GLU A 270 17.05 -27.39 -2.82
CA GLU A 270 16.00 -28.34 -2.49
C GLU A 270 14.72 -27.63 -2.05
N ALA A 271 14.84 -26.65 -1.15
CA ALA A 271 13.70 -25.82 -0.73
C ALA A 271 13.03 -25.15 -1.94
N MET A 272 13.84 -24.52 -2.81
CA MET A 272 13.35 -23.85 -4.01
C MET A 272 12.65 -24.81 -4.98
N LYS A 273 13.20 -26.00 -5.22
CA LYS A 273 12.55 -27.02 -6.05
C LYS A 273 11.22 -27.47 -5.47
N LYS A 274 11.17 -27.72 -4.16
CA LYS A 274 9.98 -28.17 -3.46
C LYS A 274 8.84 -27.15 -3.53
N LEU A 275 9.14 -25.86 -3.31
CA LEU A 275 8.18 -24.77 -3.48
C LEU A 275 7.73 -24.61 -4.94
N THR A 276 8.69 -24.62 -5.87
CA THR A 276 8.44 -24.52 -7.31
C THR A 276 7.53 -25.64 -7.81
N ASP A 277 7.82 -26.89 -7.45
CA ASP A 277 7.04 -28.05 -7.90
C ASP A 277 5.62 -27.99 -7.36
N TYR A 278 5.43 -27.57 -6.11
CA TYR A 278 4.10 -27.38 -5.55
C TYR A 278 3.30 -26.31 -6.31
N LEU A 279 3.87 -25.11 -6.50
CA LEU A 279 3.23 -24.01 -7.22
C LEU A 279 2.92 -24.38 -8.67
N HIS A 280 3.87 -24.99 -9.38
CA HIS A 280 3.71 -25.45 -10.76
C HIS A 280 2.59 -26.50 -10.88
N ASN A 281 2.57 -27.50 -10.00
CA ASN A 281 1.55 -28.55 -10.00
C ASN A 281 0.15 -28.00 -9.68
N LYS A 282 0.06 -26.97 -8.84
CA LYS A 282 -1.18 -26.23 -8.56
C LYS A 282 -1.52 -25.19 -9.64
N ARG A 283 -0.66 -25.01 -10.65
CA ARG A 283 -0.77 -23.98 -11.70
C ARG A 283 -0.89 -22.56 -11.12
N VAL A 284 -0.15 -22.29 -10.05
CA VAL A 284 -0.05 -20.97 -9.43
C VAL A 284 1.17 -20.27 -10.04
N PRO A 285 1.01 -19.21 -10.84
CA PRO A 285 2.12 -18.37 -11.25
C PRO A 285 2.72 -17.66 -10.04
N PHE A 286 4.03 -17.40 -10.06
CA PHE A 286 4.73 -16.81 -8.93
C PHE A 286 5.94 -16.01 -9.39
N SER A 287 6.46 -15.19 -8.49
CA SER A 287 7.71 -14.46 -8.69
C SER A 287 8.79 -14.84 -7.68
N ILE A 288 10.04 -14.48 -7.99
CA ILE A 288 11.20 -14.66 -7.13
C ILE A 288 11.92 -13.32 -6.95
N ALA A 289 11.92 -12.79 -5.72
CA ALA A 289 12.73 -11.64 -5.33
C ALA A 289 14.19 -12.07 -5.23
N THR A 290 14.98 -11.71 -6.24
CA THR A 290 16.34 -12.21 -6.42
C THR A 290 17.35 -11.16 -6.00
N ILE A 291 18.28 -11.57 -5.13
CA ILE A 291 19.46 -10.78 -4.75
C ILE A 291 20.63 -11.23 -5.63
N PRO A 292 21.05 -10.43 -6.63
CA PRO A 292 22.05 -10.86 -7.60
C PRO A 292 23.47 -10.93 -7.04
N TYR A 293 23.78 -10.17 -5.99
CA TYR A 293 25.12 -10.13 -5.42
C TYR A 293 25.08 -10.30 -3.91
N TYR A 294 25.49 -11.47 -3.42
CA TYR A 294 25.54 -11.74 -1.99
C TYR A 294 26.77 -11.10 -1.35
N VAL A 295 26.59 -10.49 -0.18
CA VAL A 295 27.64 -9.90 0.66
C VAL A 295 27.38 -10.24 2.12
N ASP A 296 28.37 -10.86 2.74
CA ASP A 296 28.56 -10.91 4.20
C ASP A 296 29.91 -10.24 4.51
N ALA A 297 29.87 -8.90 4.66
CA ALA A 297 31.08 -8.10 4.78
C ALA A 297 31.84 -8.32 6.10
N LEU A 298 31.14 -8.77 7.14
CA LEU A 298 31.68 -8.98 8.48
C LEU A 298 31.91 -10.47 8.81
N GLY A 299 31.55 -11.37 7.90
CA GLY A 299 31.65 -12.82 8.10
C GLY A 299 30.69 -13.35 9.17
N VAL A 300 29.52 -12.71 9.36
CA VAL A 300 28.52 -13.08 10.38
C VAL A 300 28.11 -14.54 10.23
N TYR A 301 27.90 -15.00 9.00
CA TYR A 301 27.49 -16.38 8.70
C TYR A 301 28.63 -17.23 8.12
N ASN A 302 29.85 -16.68 8.06
CA ASN A 302 31.02 -17.34 7.49
C ASN A 302 32.24 -17.30 8.44
N GLY A 303 31.99 -17.49 9.74
CA GLY A 303 33.05 -17.68 10.75
C GLY A 303 34.00 -16.49 10.93
N GLY A 304 33.49 -15.27 10.72
CA GLY A 304 34.27 -14.03 10.77
C GLY A 304 35.08 -13.73 9.51
N VAL A 305 34.93 -14.54 8.45
CA VAL A 305 35.61 -14.31 7.16
C VAL A 305 34.63 -13.65 6.19
N PRO A 306 34.94 -12.43 5.68
CA PRO A 306 34.09 -11.77 4.70
C PRO A 306 33.83 -12.64 3.47
N GLN A 307 32.59 -12.66 2.99
CA GLN A 307 32.18 -13.44 1.84
C GLN A 307 31.43 -12.57 0.84
N GLN A 308 31.76 -12.75 -0.44
CA GLN A 308 31.03 -12.15 -1.55
C GLN A 308 30.80 -13.22 -2.61
N VAL A 309 29.57 -13.33 -3.11
CA VAL A 309 29.23 -14.29 -4.17
C VAL A 309 28.45 -13.56 -5.26
N PRO A 310 29.12 -13.16 -6.36
CA PRO A 310 28.42 -12.61 -7.52
C PRO A 310 27.55 -13.67 -8.19
N LEU A 311 26.48 -13.26 -8.87
CA LEU A 311 25.55 -14.18 -9.53
C LEU A 311 26.24 -15.20 -10.46
N SER A 312 27.32 -14.78 -11.13
CA SER A 312 28.10 -15.65 -12.03
C SER A 312 28.69 -16.89 -11.33
N GLN A 313 28.99 -16.77 -10.03
CA GLN A 313 29.54 -17.83 -9.18
C GLN A 313 28.48 -18.49 -8.27
N ALA A 314 27.29 -17.90 -8.16
CA ALA A 314 26.19 -18.36 -7.33
C ALA A 314 25.50 -19.62 -7.90
N THR A 315 26.18 -20.77 -7.79
CA THR A 315 25.75 -22.04 -8.39
C THR A 315 24.38 -22.49 -7.89
N ASN A 316 24.10 -22.35 -6.59
CA ASN A 316 22.81 -22.75 -6.01
C ASN A 316 21.68 -21.86 -6.52
N LEU A 317 21.87 -20.54 -6.48
CA LEU A 317 20.92 -19.58 -7.02
C LEU A 317 20.61 -19.86 -8.49
N LYS A 318 21.63 -20.03 -9.35
CA LYS A 318 21.41 -20.34 -10.77
C LYS A 318 20.64 -21.64 -10.99
N LYS A 319 20.91 -22.68 -10.20
CA LYS A 319 20.15 -23.94 -10.26
C LYS A 319 18.68 -23.73 -9.87
N ALA A 320 18.42 -22.98 -8.80
CA ALA A 320 17.07 -22.67 -8.35
C ALA A 320 16.29 -21.83 -9.37
N LEU A 321 16.89 -20.73 -9.86
CA LEU A 321 16.25 -19.84 -10.83
C LEU A 321 15.96 -20.54 -12.16
N ASN A 322 16.93 -21.27 -12.73
CA ASN A 322 16.71 -22.02 -13.97
C ASN A 322 15.59 -23.07 -13.84
N TYR A 323 15.50 -23.72 -12.67
CA TYR A 323 14.45 -24.70 -12.41
C TYR A 323 13.05 -24.05 -12.34
N ALA A 324 12.96 -22.91 -11.65
CA ALA A 324 11.72 -22.19 -11.42
C ALA A 324 11.22 -21.42 -12.65
N VAL A 325 12.11 -20.72 -13.36
CA VAL A 325 11.75 -19.98 -14.59
C VAL A 325 11.23 -20.92 -15.67
N ALA A 326 11.82 -22.12 -15.82
CA ALA A 326 11.32 -23.14 -16.72
C ALA A 326 9.90 -23.65 -16.37
N ARG A 327 9.40 -23.32 -15.16
CA ARG A 327 8.08 -23.69 -14.63
C ARG A 327 7.13 -22.51 -14.44
N GLY A 328 7.49 -21.34 -14.99
CA GLY A 328 6.62 -20.16 -15.02
C GLY A 328 6.89 -19.13 -13.92
N ALA A 329 8.02 -19.21 -13.22
CA ALA A 329 8.44 -18.16 -12.29
C ALA A 329 8.92 -16.91 -13.04
N GLU A 330 8.59 -15.73 -12.51
CA GLU A 330 9.12 -14.45 -12.99
C GLU A 330 10.12 -13.85 -12.00
N ILE A 331 11.15 -13.16 -12.51
CA ILE A 331 12.20 -12.59 -11.66
C ILE A 331 11.83 -11.16 -11.27
N VAL A 332 11.97 -10.85 -9.98
CA VAL A 332 11.93 -9.49 -9.42
C VAL A 332 13.34 -9.18 -8.92
N MET A 333 13.90 -8.02 -9.29
CA MET A 333 15.19 -7.60 -8.74
C MET A 333 14.99 -7.01 -7.35
N HIS A 334 15.57 -7.64 -6.33
CA HIS A 334 15.39 -7.25 -4.93
C HIS A 334 16.66 -6.58 -4.38
N GLY A 335 16.86 -5.33 -4.80
CA GLY A 335 18.15 -4.65 -4.64
C GLY A 335 19.26 -5.18 -5.57
N TYR A 336 20.48 -4.68 -5.40
CA TYR A 336 21.70 -5.25 -5.99
C TYR A 336 22.40 -6.15 -4.97
N THR A 337 22.68 -5.64 -3.77
CA THR A 337 23.27 -6.42 -2.68
C THR A 337 22.34 -6.62 -1.50
N HIS A 338 21.20 -5.93 -1.44
CA HIS A 338 20.28 -6.00 -0.30
C HIS A 338 20.95 -5.62 1.03
N GLN A 339 21.94 -4.73 1.01
CA GLN A 339 22.63 -4.25 2.21
C GLN A 339 23.37 -2.94 1.94
N TYR A 340 23.65 -2.17 3.00
CA TYR A 340 24.41 -0.92 2.94
C TYR A 340 25.86 -1.05 3.45
N GLY A 341 26.77 -1.38 2.53
CA GLY A 341 28.21 -1.34 2.75
C GLY A 341 28.74 -2.42 3.70
N ASN A 342 29.62 -2.01 4.61
CA ASN A 342 30.30 -2.91 5.56
C ASN A 342 29.98 -2.52 7.01
N MET A 343 28.76 -2.03 7.26
CA MET A 343 28.35 -1.64 8.61
C MET A 343 27.40 -2.67 9.21
N ARG A 344 27.53 -2.86 10.52
CA ARG A 344 26.52 -3.59 11.28
C ARG A 344 25.28 -2.72 11.39
N ASN A 345 24.13 -3.27 11.00
CA ASN A 345 22.83 -2.67 11.27
C ASN A 345 22.21 -3.32 12.53
N PRO A 346 20.98 -2.97 12.96
CA PRO A 346 20.31 -3.62 14.09
C PRO A 346 20.12 -5.15 13.95
N HIS A 347 20.29 -5.70 12.75
CA HIS A 347 20.30 -7.11 12.41
C HIS A 347 21.77 -7.60 12.25
N THR A 348 22.19 -7.91 11.03
CA THR A 348 23.52 -8.47 10.72
C THR A 348 24.36 -7.62 9.76
N GLY A 349 23.72 -6.85 8.86
CA GLY A 349 24.40 -6.18 7.73
C GLY A 349 24.71 -7.10 6.55
N VAL A 350 24.20 -8.33 6.56
CA VAL A 350 24.33 -9.30 5.46
C VAL A 350 23.21 -9.09 4.44
N SER A 351 23.47 -9.41 3.17
CA SER A 351 22.43 -9.51 2.14
C SER A 351 21.21 -10.31 2.62
N GLY A 352 20.02 -9.71 2.56
CA GLY A 352 18.77 -10.30 3.07
C GLY A 352 18.32 -9.68 4.39
N ASP A 353 19.24 -9.16 5.20
CA ASP A 353 18.97 -8.66 6.55
C ASP A 353 19.15 -7.13 6.69
N ASP A 354 19.47 -6.41 5.60
CA ASP A 354 19.84 -5.00 5.65
C ASP A 354 19.20 -4.13 4.56
N TYR A 355 19.37 -2.83 4.69
CA TYR A 355 18.69 -1.80 3.95
C TYR A 355 19.64 -1.15 2.95
N GLU A 356 19.51 -1.51 1.67
CA GLU A 356 20.48 -1.04 0.66
C GLU A 356 20.47 0.47 0.40
N PHE A 357 19.30 1.12 0.52
CA PHE A 357 19.11 2.53 0.16
C PHE A 357 18.73 3.42 1.35
N TRP A 358 18.96 2.94 2.58
CA TRP A 358 18.64 3.66 3.81
C TRP A 358 19.62 3.29 4.92
N ASN A 359 20.13 4.29 5.65
CA ASN A 359 20.91 4.02 6.84
C ASN A 359 19.96 3.83 8.02
N ILE A 360 19.61 2.58 8.31
CA ILE A 360 18.65 2.25 9.37
C ILE A 360 19.16 2.58 10.78
N VAL A 361 20.47 2.57 11.01
CA VAL A 361 21.07 2.90 12.32
C VAL A 361 20.88 4.38 12.65
N ALA A 362 21.14 5.26 11.68
CA ALA A 362 20.96 6.70 11.82
C ALA A 362 19.54 7.17 11.45
N ASN A 363 18.70 6.25 10.96
CA ASN A 363 17.36 6.49 10.44
C ASN A 363 17.28 7.68 9.47
N GLN A 364 18.11 7.64 8.42
CA GLN A 364 18.20 8.70 7.40
C GLN A 364 18.65 8.11 6.05
N PRO A 365 18.51 8.86 4.93
CA PRO A 365 19.15 8.48 3.68
C PRO A 365 20.66 8.24 3.86
N VAL A 366 21.22 7.30 3.11
CA VAL A 366 22.67 7.03 3.10
C VAL A 366 23.46 8.27 2.66
N ALA A 367 24.72 8.38 3.07
CA ALA A 367 25.51 9.59 2.83
C ALA A 367 25.72 9.89 1.33
N GLU A 368 25.78 8.84 0.51
CA GLU A 368 25.99 8.89 -0.94
C GLU A 368 24.70 9.08 -1.75
N ASP A 369 23.53 9.17 -1.08
CA ASP A 369 22.22 9.19 -1.72
C ASP A 369 22.12 10.29 -2.79
N SER A 370 22.09 9.83 -4.03
CA SER A 370 22.07 10.66 -5.24
C SER A 370 21.56 9.82 -6.41
N VAL A 371 21.00 10.48 -7.42
CA VAL A 371 20.53 9.81 -8.64
C VAL A 371 21.65 8.98 -9.27
N SER A 372 22.88 9.50 -9.31
CA SER A 372 24.03 8.79 -9.88
C SER A 372 24.36 7.52 -9.09
N TRP A 373 24.46 7.61 -7.76
CA TRP A 373 24.80 6.47 -6.92
C TRP A 373 23.73 5.38 -6.99
N VAL A 374 22.45 5.75 -6.85
CA VAL A 374 21.34 4.80 -6.97
C VAL A 374 21.33 4.16 -8.37
N SER A 375 21.46 4.96 -9.44
CA SER A 375 21.47 4.44 -10.81
C SER A 375 22.59 3.45 -11.05
N GLN A 376 23.77 3.68 -10.47
CA GLN A 376 24.90 2.75 -10.55
C GLN A 376 24.59 1.41 -9.87
N ARG A 377 24.01 1.44 -8.67
CA ARG A 377 23.61 0.22 -7.95
C ARG A 377 22.53 -0.56 -8.69
N LEU A 378 21.47 0.12 -9.12
CA LEU A 378 20.39 -0.50 -9.89
C LEU A 378 20.89 -1.06 -11.24
N SER A 379 21.80 -0.34 -11.92
CA SER A 379 22.41 -0.81 -13.16
C SER A 379 23.31 -2.03 -12.93
N ALA A 380 24.06 -2.08 -11.82
CA ALA A 380 24.88 -3.24 -11.47
C ALA A 380 24.01 -4.49 -11.27
N GLY A 381 22.93 -4.40 -10.49
CA GLY A 381 21.99 -5.52 -10.29
C GLY A 381 21.34 -5.98 -11.61
N LEU A 382 20.90 -5.04 -12.45
CA LEU A 382 20.36 -5.35 -13.78
C LEU A 382 21.38 -6.05 -14.67
N ASN A 383 22.63 -5.58 -14.69
CA ASN A 383 23.70 -6.15 -15.49
C ASN A 383 24.07 -7.55 -15.03
N ASP A 384 24.16 -7.78 -13.72
CA ASP A 384 24.45 -9.11 -13.17
C ASP A 384 23.35 -10.11 -13.55
N LEU A 385 22.08 -9.75 -13.38
CA LEU A 385 20.95 -10.60 -13.78
C LEU A 385 20.97 -10.88 -15.29
N ARG A 386 21.05 -9.83 -16.13
CA ARG A 386 20.94 -9.96 -17.59
C ARG A 386 22.12 -10.70 -18.21
N SER A 387 23.34 -10.46 -17.73
CA SER A 387 24.54 -11.18 -18.21
C SER A 387 24.49 -12.68 -17.88
N ASN A 388 23.69 -13.07 -16.89
CA ASN A 388 23.43 -14.47 -16.55
C ASN A 388 22.14 -15.03 -17.17
N GLY A 389 21.47 -14.28 -18.05
CA GLY A 389 20.28 -14.73 -18.79
C GLY A 389 18.94 -14.48 -18.10
N TYR A 390 18.91 -13.72 -17.00
CA TYR A 390 17.69 -13.40 -16.28
C TYR A 390 17.22 -11.97 -16.56
N ASN A 391 15.94 -11.81 -16.90
CA ASN A 391 15.34 -10.51 -17.18
C ASN A 391 14.31 -10.19 -16.08
N PRO A 392 14.63 -9.33 -15.10
CA PRO A 392 13.68 -8.98 -14.06
C PRO A 392 12.51 -8.19 -14.66
N MET A 393 11.28 -8.56 -14.30
CA MET A 393 10.06 -7.88 -14.76
C MET A 393 9.70 -6.67 -13.89
N ALA A 394 10.08 -6.70 -12.62
CA ALA A 394 9.86 -5.62 -11.68
C ALA A 394 11.06 -5.45 -10.75
N TRP A 395 11.03 -4.37 -10.01
CA TRP A 395 11.96 -4.09 -8.93
C TRP A 395 11.25 -3.99 -7.57
N GLU A 396 12.00 -4.30 -6.54
CA GLU A 396 11.56 -4.25 -5.15
C GLU A 396 12.70 -3.73 -4.28
N ALA A 397 12.40 -2.70 -3.47
CA ALA A 397 13.33 -2.21 -2.46
C ALA A 397 13.53 -3.27 -1.36
N PRO A 398 14.77 -3.59 -0.97
CA PRO A 398 15.06 -4.35 0.25
C PRO A 398 14.26 -3.81 1.44
N HIS A 399 13.52 -4.71 2.11
CA HIS A 399 12.60 -4.39 3.22
C HIS A 399 11.61 -3.25 2.96
N TYR A 400 11.28 -2.98 1.69
CA TYR A 400 10.37 -1.90 1.27
C TYR A 400 10.80 -0.49 1.67
N HIS A 401 12.08 -0.30 2.03
CA HIS A 401 12.56 0.95 2.62
C HIS A 401 13.75 1.50 1.85
N GLN A 402 13.61 2.75 1.42
CA GLN A 402 14.57 3.44 0.58
C GLN A 402 14.33 4.95 0.64
N SER A 403 15.33 5.75 0.28
CA SER A 403 15.18 7.21 0.19
C SER A 403 14.15 7.65 -0.86
N ALA A 404 13.72 8.91 -0.79
CA ALA A 404 12.89 9.53 -1.83
C ALA A 404 13.63 9.60 -3.19
N THR A 405 14.94 9.86 -3.15
CA THR A 405 15.83 9.84 -4.33
C THR A 405 15.85 8.46 -4.98
N ALA A 406 15.99 7.41 -4.17
CA ALA A 406 16.02 6.04 -4.65
C ALA A 406 14.69 5.63 -5.28
N SER A 407 13.57 5.96 -4.64
CA SER A 407 12.23 5.67 -5.15
C SER A 407 11.97 6.32 -6.52
N ARG A 408 12.35 7.59 -6.68
CA ARG A 408 12.22 8.31 -7.97
C ARG A 408 13.16 7.78 -9.03
N THR A 409 14.38 7.38 -8.65
CA THR A 409 15.36 6.82 -9.58
C THR A 409 14.92 5.43 -10.06
N ALA A 410 14.39 4.58 -9.17
CA ALA A 410 13.83 3.29 -9.54
C ALA A 410 12.70 3.44 -10.57
N ALA A 411 11.83 4.45 -10.42
CA ALA A 411 10.75 4.74 -11.36
C ALA A 411 11.21 5.11 -12.78
N THR A 412 12.46 5.59 -12.97
CA THR A 412 12.99 5.90 -14.31
C THR A 412 13.66 4.69 -14.96
N MET A 413 14.04 3.67 -14.18
CA MET A 413 14.76 2.49 -14.64
C MET A 413 13.88 1.25 -14.76
N PHE A 414 12.78 1.19 -14.02
CA PHE A 414 11.84 0.07 -14.00
C PHE A 414 10.44 0.56 -14.35
N THR A 415 9.79 -0.15 -15.27
CA THR A 415 8.40 0.13 -15.66
C THR A 415 7.40 -0.24 -14.57
N THR A 416 7.78 -1.14 -13.67
CA THR A 416 6.94 -1.67 -12.59
C THR A 416 7.80 -1.97 -11.37
N THR A 417 7.25 -1.70 -10.19
CA THR A 417 7.74 -2.20 -8.91
C THR A 417 6.71 -3.14 -8.29
N TYR A 418 7.16 -4.09 -7.48
CA TYR A 418 6.29 -5.02 -6.77
C TYR A 418 6.64 -4.95 -5.29
N GLN A 419 5.92 -4.12 -4.54
CA GLN A 419 6.31 -3.76 -3.19
C GLN A 419 5.18 -3.03 -2.44
N ARG A 420 5.37 -2.88 -1.14
CA ARG A 420 4.85 -1.76 -0.36
C ARG A 420 5.91 -0.65 -0.30
N CYS A 421 5.54 0.56 0.10
CA CYS A 421 6.47 1.70 0.05
C CYS A 421 6.41 2.53 1.32
N VAL A 422 7.56 3.12 1.69
CA VAL A 422 7.64 4.23 2.65
C VAL A 422 7.73 5.55 1.90
N TYR A 423 6.91 6.52 2.29
CA TYR A 423 6.89 7.87 1.73
C TYR A 423 7.31 8.90 2.77
N PHE A 424 7.95 9.96 2.31
CA PHE A 424 8.46 11.01 3.18
C PHE A 424 7.93 12.38 2.76
N THR A 425 7.72 13.26 3.73
CA THR A 425 7.32 14.66 3.48
C THR A 425 8.48 15.54 2.98
N ALA A 426 9.70 15.01 2.95
CA ALA A 426 10.88 15.64 2.38
C ALA A 426 11.87 14.59 1.87
N ASP A 427 12.75 14.98 0.94
CA ASP A 427 13.74 14.10 0.34
C ASP A 427 14.84 13.67 1.33
N LYS A 428 15.18 14.59 2.24
CA LYS A 428 16.08 14.37 3.37
C LYS A 428 15.31 14.70 4.65
N PRO A 429 14.49 13.77 5.16
CA PRO A 429 13.58 14.05 6.25
C PRO A 429 14.33 14.33 7.56
N ASN A 430 13.85 15.31 8.33
CA ASN A 430 14.25 15.50 9.72
C ASN A 430 13.08 15.11 10.65
N PHE A 431 13.22 14.01 11.38
CA PHE A 431 12.17 13.47 12.26
C PHE A 431 12.08 14.14 13.64
N SER A 432 12.80 15.24 13.87
CA SER A 432 12.90 15.90 15.18
C SER A 432 12.52 17.38 15.13
N GLY A 433 12.01 17.89 16.25
CA GLY A 433 11.68 19.31 16.43
C GLY A 433 10.32 19.74 15.85
N ILE A 434 10.10 21.06 15.84
CA ILE A 434 8.94 21.70 15.23
C ILE A 434 9.06 21.62 13.70
N GLY A 435 7.96 21.36 13.00
CA GLY A 435 7.98 21.19 11.55
C GLY A 435 8.69 19.91 11.07
N LYS A 436 8.84 18.91 11.96
CA LYS A 436 9.42 17.60 11.65
C LYS A 436 8.74 16.96 10.45
N ASP A 437 9.53 16.21 9.68
CA ASP A 437 9.05 15.38 8.61
C ASP A 437 8.42 14.09 9.13
N PHE A 438 7.59 13.48 8.29
CA PHE A 438 6.95 12.21 8.55
C PHE A 438 7.40 11.18 7.52
N GLY A 439 7.66 9.96 8.00
CA GLY A 439 7.74 8.75 7.18
C GLY A 439 6.46 7.96 7.34
N VAL A 440 5.79 7.60 6.24
CA VAL A 440 4.55 6.81 6.26
C VAL A 440 4.69 5.59 5.37
N GLY A 441 4.54 4.41 5.97
CA GLY A 441 4.45 3.14 5.24
C GLY A 441 3.04 2.97 4.67
N GLN A 442 2.94 2.50 3.44
CA GLN A 442 1.66 2.27 2.78
C GLN A 442 1.59 0.90 2.10
N ILE A 443 0.52 0.17 2.40
CA ILE A 443 0.09 -1.04 1.68
C ILE A 443 -0.99 -0.70 0.66
N TYR A 444 -1.17 -1.53 -0.36
CA TYR A 444 -2.10 -1.28 -1.46
C TYR A 444 -3.07 -2.44 -1.64
N ALA A 445 -4.36 -2.13 -1.79
CA ALA A 445 -5.36 -3.15 -2.08
C ALA A 445 -5.35 -3.59 -3.56
N TYR A 446 -4.87 -2.72 -4.44
CA TYR A 446 -4.92 -2.87 -5.90
C TYR A 446 -3.68 -2.26 -6.55
N PRO A 447 -3.42 -2.52 -7.85
CA PRO A 447 -2.32 -1.90 -8.58
C PRO A 447 -2.45 -0.37 -8.63
N ILE A 448 -1.31 0.30 -8.50
CA ILE A 448 -1.20 1.76 -8.63
C ILE A 448 -0.49 2.06 -9.95
N ALA A 449 -1.15 2.80 -10.85
CA ALA A 449 -0.53 3.18 -12.12
C ALA A 449 0.65 4.13 -11.90
N LYS A 450 0.52 5.05 -10.95
CA LYS A 450 1.56 6.03 -10.60
C LYS A 450 1.48 6.54 -9.16
N ASP A 451 2.43 6.17 -8.32
CA ASP A 451 2.56 6.68 -6.95
C ASP A 451 3.21 8.08 -6.90
N TYR A 452 3.37 8.64 -5.70
CA TYR A 452 3.95 9.97 -5.44
C TYR A 452 5.36 10.15 -6.01
N TYR A 453 6.15 9.08 -6.05
CA TYR A 453 7.49 9.06 -6.63
C TYR A 453 7.51 8.68 -8.11
N GLY A 454 6.36 8.39 -8.71
CA GLY A 454 6.21 8.07 -10.13
C GLY A 454 6.28 6.58 -10.44
N GLN A 455 6.30 5.70 -9.44
CA GLN A 455 6.37 4.25 -9.60
C GLN A 455 5.00 3.68 -9.97
N ARG A 456 4.98 2.72 -10.90
CA ARG A 456 3.86 1.79 -11.03
C ARG A 456 4.03 0.66 -10.02
N ILE A 457 3.02 0.37 -9.22
CA ILE A 457 3.11 -0.59 -8.10
C ILE A 457 2.18 -1.78 -8.34
N ILE A 458 2.74 -2.99 -8.29
CA ILE A 458 2.00 -4.22 -8.00
C ILE A 458 1.89 -4.34 -6.46
N PRO A 459 0.69 -4.54 -5.91
CA PRO A 459 0.44 -4.44 -4.48
C PRO A 459 1.04 -5.62 -3.71
N GLU A 460 1.57 -5.36 -2.51
CA GLU A 460 1.90 -6.36 -1.49
C GLU A 460 1.24 -5.96 -0.16
N ALA A 461 0.29 -6.75 0.35
CA ALA A 461 -0.64 -6.31 1.39
C ALA A 461 -0.98 -7.34 2.47
N LEU A 462 -0.68 -8.62 2.28
CA LEU A 462 -1.06 -9.65 3.25
C LEU A 462 0.04 -9.96 4.26
N GLY A 463 1.30 -9.59 3.97
CA GLY A 463 2.45 -9.94 4.82
C GLY A 463 3.09 -11.26 4.39
N ASN A 464 3.72 -11.95 5.33
CA ASN A 464 4.40 -13.21 5.10
C ASN A 464 4.32 -14.12 6.33
N ILE A 465 4.56 -15.42 6.13
CA ILE A 465 4.60 -16.37 7.26
C ILE A 465 5.90 -16.15 8.03
N GLU A 466 5.77 -16.04 9.35
CA GLU A 466 6.87 -15.78 10.29
C GLU A 466 6.74 -16.70 11.51
N TYR A 467 7.87 -17.13 12.04
CA TYR A 467 7.96 -17.99 13.20
C TYR A 467 8.86 -17.36 14.26
N ASP A 468 8.46 -17.46 15.52
CA ASP A 468 9.32 -17.06 16.63
C ASP A 468 10.46 -18.08 16.81
N ILE A 469 11.61 -17.77 16.22
CA ILE A 469 12.85 -18.55 16.31
C ILE A 469 13.94 -17.78 17.05
N ARG A 470 13.57 -16.96 18.04
CA ARG A 470 14.50 -16.07 18.79
C ARG A 470 15.74 -16.74 19.39
N THR A 471 15.71 -18.07 19.55
CA THR A 471 16.83 -18.89 20.01
C THR A 471 17.91 -19.10 18.95
N ILE A 472 17.55 -18.97 17.67
CA ILE A 472 18.41 -19.07 16.49
C ILE A 472 18.74 -17.66 15.96
N ASP A 473 17.71 -16.85 15.73
CA ASP A 473 17.83 -15.44 15.32
C ASP A 473 17.05 -14.55 16.28
N PRO A 474 17.72 -13.79 17.18
CA PRO A 474 17.07 -12.89 18.13
C PRO A 474 16.16 -11.82 17.51
N THR A 475 16.30 -11.54 16.21
CA THR A 475 15.46 -10.55 15.51
C THR A 475 14.14 -11.14 15.00
N SER A 476 14.00 -12.46 14.97
CA SER A 476 12.78 -13.18 14.61
C SER A 476 12.04 -13.64 15.88
N TYR A 477 11.28 -12.72 16.48
CA TYR A 477 10.65 -12.89 17.80
C TYR A 477 9.11 -12.85 17.80
N TYR A 478 8.47 -13.06 16.65
CA TYR A 478 7.01 -13.05 16.53
C TYR A 478 6.53 -14.12 15.55
N ASN A 479 5.24 -14.47 15.65
CA ASN A 479 4.60 -15.38 14.71
C ASN A 479 3.63 -14.60 13.81
N TYR A 480 3.65 -14.94 12.52
CA TYR A 480 2.65 -14.52 11.54
C TYR A 480 2.20 -15.77 10.79
N THR A 481 0.98 -16.21 11.05
CA THR A 481 0.58 -17.57 10.67
C THR A 481 0.02 -17.62 9.25
N TRP A 482 -0.07 -18.82 8.66
CA TRP A 482 -0.80 -19.00 7.40
C TRP A 482 -2.29 -18.62 7.55
N GLN A 483 -2.88 -18.81 8.74
CA GLN A 483 -4.25 -18.37 9.04
C GLN A 483 -4.35 -16.85 8.98
N ASP A 484 -3.31 -16.12 9.41
CA ASP A 484 -3.30 -14.67 9.31
C ASP A 484 -3.30 -14.20 7.87
N ILE A 485 -2.48 -14.83 7.02
CA ILE A 485 -2.45 -14.57 5.57
C ILE A 485 -3.82 -14.82 4.94
N VAL A 486 -4.44 -15.97 5.20
CA VAL A 486 -5.78 -16.31 4.66
C VAL A 486 -6.85 -15.39 5.22
N THR A 487 -6.77 -15.01 6.50
CA THR A 487 -7.70 -14.06 7.09
C THR A 487 -7.57 -12.69 6.42
N ASN A 488 -6.36 -12.19 6.21
CA ASN A 488 -6.15 -10.93 5.49
C ASN A 488 -6.71 -11.00 4.06
N ALA A 489 -6.50 -12.11 3.36
CA ALA A 489 -7.06 -12.31 2.01
C ALA A 489 -8.60 -12.28 2.05
N ASN A 490 -9.23 -12.85 3.08
CA ASN A 490 -10.68 -12.75 3.25
C ASN A 490 -11.16 -11.33 3.53
N TYR A 491 -10.38 -10.50 4.23
CA TYR A 491 -10.69 -9.08 4.42
C TYR A 491 -10.50 -8.27 3.14
N MET A 492 -9.50 -8.62 2.33
CA MET A 492 -9.24 -7.98 1.03
C MET A 492 -10.39 -8.15 0.03
N LEU A 493 -11.23 -9.20 0.17
CA LEU A 493 -12.47 -9.36 -0.63
C LEU A 493 -13.48 -8.21 -0.44
N ALA A 494 -13.32 -7.37 0.58
CA ALA A 494 -14.16 -6.17 0.70
C ALA A 494 -13.84 -5.11 -0.38
N VAL A 495 -12.64 -5.15 -0.97
CA VAL A 495 -12.25 -4.31 -2.09
C VAL A 495 -12.60 -5.04 -3.39
N ARG A 496 -13.47 -4.43 -4.19
CA ARG A 496 -14.13 -5.04 -5.36
C ARG A 496 -13.14 -5.61 -6.37
N ASP A 497 -12.01 -4.96 -6.56
CA ASP A 497 -10.91 -5.39 -7.44
C ASP A 497 -9.60 -5.61 -6.67
N GLY A 498 -9.72 -6.04 -5.40
CA GLY A 498 -8.60 -6.25 -4.49
C GLY A 498 -7.69 -7.44 -4.83
N TYR A 499 -6.43 -7.31 -4.45
CA TYR A 499 -5.36 -8.30 -4.67
C TYR A 499 -4.90 -8.92 -3.35
N ALA A 500 -4.99 -10.25 -3.27
CA ALA A 500 -4.37 -11.06 -2.23
C ALA A 500 -2.90 -11.35 -2.60
N SER A 501 -2.01 -10.42 -2.27
CA SER A 501 -0.56 -10.59 -2.47
C SER A 501 0.15 -10.81 -1.13
N PHE A 502 1.00 -11.83 -1.08
CA PHE A 502 1.87 -12.13 0.04
C PHE A 502 3.24 -12.64 -0.45
N PHE A 503 4.22 -12.68 0.45
CA PHE A 503 5.52 -13.30 0.17
C PHE A 503 5.85 -14.43 1.14
N PHE A 504 6.81 -15.27 0.76
CA PHE A 504 7.28 -16.40 1.57
C PHE A 504 8.78 -16.59 1.42
N HIS A 505 9.50 -16.71 2.54
CA HIS A 505 10.94 -16.96 2.53
C HIS A 505 11.23 -18.46 2.36
N PRO A 506 12.00 -18.88 1.34
CA PRO A 506 12.33 -20.29 1.15
C PRO A 506 13.11 -20.93 2.30
N PHE A 507 13.85 -20.14 3.08
CA PHE A 507 14.63 -20.66 4.21
C PHE A 507 13.75 -21.28 5.31
N TRP A 508 12.44 -20.98 5.37
CA TRP A 508 11.51 -21.67 6.28
C TRP A 508 11.37 -23.18 6.04
N LEU A 509 11.96 -23.71 4.96
CA LEU A 509 12.03 -25.14 4.67
C LEU A 509 13.31 -25.79 5.19
N GLU A 510 14.25 -25.01 5.74
CA GLU A 510 15.50 -25.53 6.28
C GLU A 510 15.23 -26.38 7.53
N PRO A 511 15.66 -27.66 7.55
CA PRO A 511 15.39 -28.57 8.66
C PRO A 511 15.87 -28.06 10.01
N GLU A 512 16.94 -27.28 10.03
CA GLU A 512 17.59 -26.72 11.22
C GLU A 512 16.68 -25.75 11.97
N LEU A 513 15.74 -25.10 11.28
CA LEU A 513 14.78 -24.19 11.90
C LEU A 513 13.68 -24.93 12.66
N GLY A 514 13.41 -26.20 12.33
CA GLY A 514 12.43 -27.03 13.03
C GLY A 514 10.98 -26.53 12.91
N VAL A 515 10.66 -25.71 11.90
CA VAL A 515 9.33 -25.11 11.70
C VAL A 515 8.53 -25.81 10.60
N PRO A 516 7.18 -25.77 10.63
CA PRO A 516 6.32 -26.41 9.63
C PRO A 516 6.17 -25.59 8.32
N GLY A 517 7.23 -24.90 7.87
CA GLY A 517 7.17 -23.89 6.81
C GLY A 517 6.50 -24.35 5.51
N PHE A 518 6.83 -25.56 5.03
CA PHE A 518 6.21 -26.08 3.81
C PHE A 518 4.71 -26.41 3.98
N GLU A 519 4.32 -27.00 5.11
CA GLU A 519 2.92 -27.35 5.35
C GLU A 519 2.05 -26.09 5.46
N ASP A 520 2.56 -25.06 6.14
CA ASP A 520 1.86 -23.80 6.29
C ASP A 520 1.81 -23.00 4.99
N PHE A 521 2.88 -23.04 4.18
CA PHE A 521 2.85 -22.51 2.81
C PHE A 521 1.73 -23.13 1.97
N LYS A 522 1.59 -24.47 1.98
CA LYS A 522 0.50 -25.14 1.25
C LYS A 522 -0.88 -24.69 1.72
N LYS A 523 -1.08 -24.58 3.04
CA LYS A 523 -2.35 -24.13 3.62
C LYS A 523 -2.68 -22.68 3.25
N ALA A 524 -1.69 -21.79 3.17
CA ALA A 524 -1.88 -20.42 2.71
C ALA A 524 -2.37 -20.40 1.24
N ILE A 525 -1.69 -21.11 0.35
CA ILE A 525 -2.08 -21.20 -1.07
C ILE A 525 -3.48 -21.80 -1.23
N GLU A 526 -3.77 -22.89 -0.52
CA GLU A 526 -5.07 -23.56 -0.57
C GLU A 526 -6.19 -22.70 0.01
N GLY A 527 -5.95 -22.02 1.13
CA GLY A 527 -6.91 -21.12 1.76
C GLY A 527 -7.25 -19.91 0.89
N ILE A 528 -6.25 -19.26 0.29
CA ILE A 528 -6.49 -18.16 -0.66
C ILE A 528 -7.26 -18.65 -1.90
N THR A 529 -6.93 -19.85 -2.41
CA THR A 529 -7.66 -20.45 -3.54
C THR A 529 -9.12 -20.74 -3.19
N GLN A 530 -9.40 -21.26 -1.99
CA GLN A 530 -10.76 -21.56 -1.51
C GLN A 530 -11.62 -20.31 -1.31
N LEU A 531 -11.00 -19.14 -1.06
CA LEU A 531 -11.69 -17.86 -1.03
C LEU A 531 -12.13 -17.36 -2.42
N GLY A 532 -11.75 -18.04 -3.50
CA GLY A 532 -12.17 -17.73 -4.88
C GLY A 532 -11.23 -16.81 -5.64
N TYR A 533 -10.03 -16.53 -5.11
CA TYR A 533 -9.03 -15.73 -5.82
C TYR A 533 -8.49 -16.44 -7.06
N SER A 534 -8.22 -15.66 -8.11
CA SER A 534 -7.51 -16.12 -9.30
C SER A 534 -6.03 -15.79 -9.20
N TRP A 535 -5.16 -16.80 -9.16
CA TRP A 535 -3.71 -16.59 -9.21
C TRP A 535 -3.27 -16.08 -10.58
N VAL A 536 -2.42 -15.05 -10.60
CA VAL A 536 -1.93 -14.42 -11.83
C VAL A 536 -0.42 -14.23 -11.79
N ALA A 537 0.22 -14.15 -12.96
CA ALA A 537 1.63 -13.78 -13.04
C ALA A 537 1.76 -12.25 -12.87
N PRO A 538 2.80 -11.75 -12.18
CA PRO A 538 2.94 -10.32 -11.95
C PRO A 538 3.03 -9.50 -13.25
N SER A 539 3.61 -10.04 -14.32
CA SER A 539 3.62 -9.40 -15.65
C SER A 539 2.24 -9.17 -16.29
N THR A 540 1.21 -9.89 -15.81
CA THR A 540 -0.15 -9.79 -16.35
C THR A 540 -1.04 -8.81 -15.59
N VAL A 541 -0.55 -8.29 -14.46
CA VAL A 541 -1.26 -7.30 -13.64
C VAL A 541 -1.39 -6.00 -14.44
N ARG A 542 -2.61 -5.50 -14.61
CA ARG A 542 -2.89 -4.28 -15.38
C ARG A 542 -3.08 -3.10 -14.46
#